data_AF-A0A7X6PTC9-F1
#
_entry.id   AF-A0A7X6PTC9-F1
#
_cell.length_a   1.000
_cell.length_b   1.000
_cell.length_c   1.000
_cell.angle_alpha   90.00
_cell.angle_beta   90.00
_cell.angle_gamma   90.00
#
_symmetry.space_group_name_H-M   'P 1'
#
loop_
_entity.id
_entity.type
_entity.pdbx_description
1 polymer ?
#
loop_
_entity_poly.entity_id
_entity_poly.type
_entity_poly.pdbx_seq_one_letter_code
_entity_poly.pdbx_strand_id
1 'polypeptide(L)'
;MNIKDHKPEYRNWSRLIIAITATAISGATLVFQVILWTDRENRTDHIDRAIIVAQALDISRIESLTGTSADIGTPYYQKLKAQLAAIKESDSRYRFVYLMGQLLDGKVFFFADNEPAGSPDESPPGQIFSEASEEDLIAFNHKKAVISGPVADRWGTWVSALVPLIDPESDRLVAVLGM
;
A
#
# COMPACT_ATOMS: atom_id res chain seq x y z
N MET A 1 -28.80 -11.26 -73.33
CA MET A 1 -28.53 -12.11 -72.16
C MET A 1 -27.45 -11.42 -71.33
N ASN A 2 -27.80 -10.65 -70.31
CA ASN A 2 -26.82 -9.87 -69.52
C ASN A 2 -26.89 -10.34 -68.06
N ILE A 3 -25.93 -11.16 -67.66
CA ILE A 3 -25.81 -11.69 -66.30
C ILE A 3 -25.07 -10.62 -65.49
N LYS A 4 -25.80 -9.82 -64.72
CA LYS A 4 -25.21 -8.90 -63.75
C LYS A 4 -24.65 -9.73 -62.59
N ASP A 5 -23.33 -9.74 -62.47
CA ASP A 5 -22.60 -10.23 -61.30
C ASP A 5 -23.06 -9.50 -60.02
N HIS A 6 -23.94 -10.12 -59.25
CA HIS A 6 -24.22 -9.71 -57.87
C HIS A 6 -23.07 -10.17 -56.97
N LYS A 7 -21.98 -9.39 -56.93
CA LYS A 7 -20.97 -9.53 -55.85
C LYS A 7 -21.67 -9.19 -54.54
N PRO A 8 -21.74 -10.13 -53.58
CA PRO A 8 -22.81 -10.11 -52.60
C PRO A 8 -22.49 -9.18 -51.44
N GLU A 9 -23.53 -8.64 -50.82
CA GLU A 9 -23.52 -7.70 -49.68
C GLU A 9 -22.61 -8.15 -48.52
N TYR A 10 -22.30 -9.45 -48.41
CA TYR A 10 -21.38 -10.05 -47.44
C TYR A 10 -19.98 -9.40 -47.38
N ARG A 11 -19.48 -8.81 -48.46
CA ARG A 11 -18.17 -8.13 -48.47
C ARG A 11 -18.17 -6.80 -47.70
N ASN A 12 -19.32 -6.16 -47.57
CA ASN A 12 -19.45 -4.92 -46.80
C ASN A 12 -19.59 -5.23 -45.30
N TRP A 13 -20.32 -6.29 -44.94
CA TRP A 13 -20.46 -6.75 -43.56
C TRP A 13 -19.15 -7.21 -42.94
N SER A 14 -18.32 -7.94 -43.68
CA SER A 14 -16.98 -8.35 -43.21
C SER A 14 -16.07 -7.15 -42.93
N ARG A 15 -16.08 -6.13 -43.79
CA ARG A 15 -15.32 -4.88 -43.57
C ARG A 15 -15.81 -4.10 -42.35
N LEU A 16 -17.13 -4.05 -42.13
CA LEU A 16 -17.73 -3.40 -40.96
C LEU A 16 -17.37 -4.13 -39.67
N ILE A 17 -17.45 -5.46 -39.65
CA ILE A 17 -17.05 -6.26 -38.48
C ILE A 17 -15.56 -6.04 -38.17
N ILE A 18 -14.69 -6.08 -39.17
CA ILE A 18 -13.26 -5.82 -38.98
C ILE A 18 -13.02 -4.42 -38.40
N ALA A 19 -13.70 -3.39 -38.92
CA ALA A 19 -13.56 -2.03 -38.41
C ALA A 19 -14.03 -1.88 -36.95
N ILE A 20 -15.15 -2.52 -36.60
CA ILE A 20 -15.68 -2.50 -35.22
C ILE A 20 -14.72 -3.24 -34.28
N THR A 21 -14.26 -4.42 -34.66
CA THR A 21 -13.31 -5.20 -33.86
C THR A 21 -11.98 -4.46 -33.69
N ALA A 22 -11.44 -3.87 -34.75
CA ALA A 22 -10.22 -3.07 -34.67
C ALA A 22 -10.39 -1.86 -33.73
N THR A 23 -11.53 -1.18 -33.80
CA THR A 23 -11.86 -0.07 -32.89
C THR A 23 -11.95 -0.54 -31.44
N ALA A 24 -12.62 -1.68 -31.19
CA ALA A 24 -12.74 -2.25 -29.85
C ALA A 24 -11.37 -2.68 -29.27
N ILE A 25 -10.53 -3.33 -30.07
CA ILE A 25 -9.17 -3.73 -29.67
C ILE A 25 -8.32 -2.49 -29.37
N SER A 26 -8.37 -1.48 -30.24
CA SER A 26 -7.64 -0.22 -30.02
C SER A 26 -8.10 0.47 -28.72
N GLY A 27 -9.41 0.52 -28.47
CA GLY A 27 -9.96 1.07 -27.23
C GLY A 27 -9.51 0.30 -26.00
N ALA A 28 -9.62 -1.04 -26.02
CA ALA A 28 -9.17 -1.89 -24.92
C ALA A 28 -7.66 -1.76 -24.64
N THR A 29 -6.85 -1.64 -25.70
CA THR A 29 -5.39 -1.43 -25.57
C THR A 29 -5.08 -0.10 -24.92
N LEU A 30 -5.74 0.99 -25.33
CA LEU A 30 -5.57 2.31 -24.71
C LEU A 30 -6.00 2.30 -23.23
N VAL A 31 -7.14 1.70 -22.92
CA VAL A 31 -7.60 1.56 -21.52
C VAL A 31 -6.59 0.76 -20.69
N PHE A 32 -6.08 -0.34 -21.22
CA PHE A 32 -5.08 -1.16 -20.53
C PHE A 32 -3.77 -0.40 -20.29
N GLN A 33 -3.29 0.38 -21.27
CA GLN A 33 -2.13 1.25 -21.12
C GLN A 33 -2.35 2.31 -20.05
N VAL A 34 -3.52 2.94 -20.03
CA VAL A 34 -3.88 3.93 -19.00
C VAL A 34 -3.93 3.29 -17.62
N ILE A 35 -4.51 2.10 -17.47
CA ILE A 35 -4.53 1.37 -16.19
C ILE A 35 -3.12 1.12 -15.67
N LEU A 36 -2.22 0.62 -16.52
CA LEU A 36 -0.84 0.35 -16.12
C LEU A 36 -0.04 1.61 -15.78
N TRP A 37 -0.29 2.71 -16.50
CA TRP A 37 0.34 4.00 -16.22
C TRP A 37 -0.16 4.58 -14.90
N THR A 38 -1.49 4.61 -14.70
CA THR A 38 -2.13 5.10 -13.49
C THR A 38 -1.73 4.27 -12.26
N ASP A 39 -1.56 2.94 -12.38
CA ASP A 39 -1.09 2.12 -11.26
C ASP A 39 0.32 2.53 -10.81
N ARG A 40 1.24 2.76 -11.76
CA ARG A 40 2.61 3.21 -11.44
C ARG A 40 2.61 4.60 -10.81
N GLU A 41 1.81 5.51 -11.33
CA GLU A 41 1.68 6.86 -10.78
C GLU A 41 1.11 6.82 -9.36
N ASN A 42 0.05 6.04 -9.13
CA ASN A 42 -0.55 5.85 -7.81
C ASN A 42 0.44 5.26 -6.82
N ARG A 43 1.24 4.27 -7.22
CA ARG A 43 2.29 3.69 -6.35
C ARG A 43 3.38 4.71 -6.00
N THR A 44 3.74 5.58 -6.94
CA THR A 44 4.73 6.64 -6.69
C THR A 44 4.16 7.73 -5.76
N ASP A 45 2.94 8.20 -6.01
CA ASP A 45 2.23 9.12 -5.11
C ASP A 45 2.08 8.54 -3.70
N HIS A 46 1.80 7.23 -3.60
CA HIS A 46 1.64 6.54 -2.33
C HIS A 46 2.92 6.55 -1.49
N ILE A 47 4.07 6.21 -2.09
CA ILE A 47 5.35 6.21 -1.36
C ILE A 47 5.79 7.62 -0.98
N ASP A 48 5.61 8.61 -1.86
CA ASP A 48 5.98 10.00 -1.58
C ASP A 48 5.17 10.56 -0.39
N ARG A 49 3.86 10.26 -0.33
CA ARG A 49 3.02 10.63 0.80
C ARG A 49 3.42 9.91 2.08
N ALA A 50 3.74 8.62 2.00
CA ALA A 50 4.23 7.86 3.15
C ALA A 50 5.55 8.46 3.68
N ILE A 51 6.45 8.91 2.81
CA ILE A 51 7.69 9.59 3.20
C ILE A 51 7.40 10.89 3.94
N ILE A 52 6.46 11.70 3.46
CA ILE A 52 6.06 12.95 4.14
C ILE A 52 5.48 12.66 5.52
N VAL A 53 4.60 11.65 5.63
CA VAL A 53 4.02 11.23 6.92
C VAL A 53 5.11 10.73 7.87
N ALA A 54 6.03 9.90 7.39
CA ALA A 54 7.15 9.38 8.17
C ALA A 54 8.00 10.51 8.78
N GLN A 55 8.24 11.58 8.03
CA GLN A 55 8.98 12.76 8.52
C GLN A 55 8.24 13.57 9.58
N ALA A 56 6.91 13.45 9.65
CA ALA A 56 6.10 14.12 10.66
C ALA A 56 6.02 13.34 11.99
N LEU A 57 6.55 12.12 12.03
CA LEU A 57 6.60 11.30 13.24
C LEU A 57 7.84 11.64 14.08
N ASP A 58 7.65 11.69 15.39
CA ASP A 58 8.72 11.94 16.36
C ASP A 58 9.43 10.61 16.68
N ILE A 59 10.58 10.39 16.05
CA ILE A 59 11.37 9.16 16.18
C ILE A 59 11.73 8.87 17.64
N SER A 60 12.14 9.89 18.40
CA SER A 60 12.53 9.71 19.81
C SER A 60 11.38 9.23 20.68
N ARG A 61 10.13 9.59 20.36
CA ARG A 61 8.95 9.03 21.04
C ARG A 61 8.69 7.58 20.68
N ILE A 62 8.90 7.21 19.42
CA ILE A 62 8.73 5.83 18.97
C ILE A 62 9.80 4.93 19.62
N GLU A 63 11.04 5.40 19.74
CA GLU A 63 12.12 4.69 20.44
C GLU A 63 11.82 4.41 21.90
N SER A 64 10.97 5.23 22.55
CA SER A 64 10.56 5.02 23.93
C SER A 64 9.51 3.93 24.11
N LEU A 65 8.90 3.45 23.02
CA LEU A 65 7.92 2.37 23.07
C LEU A 65 8.61 1.02 23.20
N THR A 66 8.03 0.16 24.03
CA THR A 66 8.53 -1.20 24.21
C THR A 66 8.07 -2.14 23.09
N GLY A 67 7.01 -1.78 22.38
CA GLY A 67 6.35 -2.67 21.41
C GLY A 67 5.57 -3.77 22.10
N THR A 68 5.03 -3.52 23.29
CA THR A 68 4.31 -4.51 24.09
C THR A 68 3.05 -3.92 24.72
N SER A 69 2.21 -4.76 25.32
CA SER A 69 1.01 -4.31 26.04
C SER A 69 1.28 -3.33 27.19
N ALA A 70 2.53 -3.23 27.68
CA ALA A 70 2.92 -2.22 28.66
C ALA A 70 2.75 -0.78 28.15
N ASP A 71 2.79 -0.57 26.83
CA ASP A 71 2.69 0.76 26.23
C ASP A 71 1.26 1.31 26.26
N ILE A 72 0.23 0.44 26.30
CA ILE A 72 -1.20 0.79 26.14
C ILE A 72 -1.65 1.88 27.13
N GLY A 73 -1.16 1.82 28.38
CA GLY A 73 -1.52 2.78 29.43
C GLY A 73 -0.74 4.10 29.37
N THR A 74 0.22 4.25 28.46
CA THR A 74 1.11 5.41 28.45
C THR A 74 0.49 6.58 27.67
N PRO A 75 0.71 7.84 28.12
CA PRO A 75 0.26 9.01 27.37
C PRO A 75 0.90 9.11 25.98
N TYR A 76 2.10 8.57 25.80
CA TYR A 76 2.80 8.57 24.52
C TYR A 76 2.13 7.64 23.50
N TYR A 77 1.79 6.42 23.91
CA TYR A 77 1.07 5.48 23.06
C TYR A 77 -0.30 6.03 22.61
N GLN A 78 -1.06 6.62 23.54
CA GLN A 78 -2.36 7.20 23.22
C GLN A 78 -2.25 8.36 22.22
N LYS A 79 -1.25 9.22 22.38
CA LYS A 79 -0.96 10.30 21.42
C LYS A 79 -0.55 9.76 20.05
N LEU A 80 0.23 8.69 20.02
CA LEU A 80 0.62 8.04 18.77
C LEU A 80 -0.60 7.49 18.03
N LYS A 81 -1.47 6.71 18.69
CA LYS A 81 -2.71 6.23 18.07
C LYS A 81 -3.59 7.36 17.54
N ALA A 82 -3.75 8.43 18.32
CA ALA A 82 -4.49 9.60 17.86
C ALA A 82 -3.85 10.28 16.64
N GLN A 83 -2.52 10.33 16.57
CA GLN A 83 -1.79 10.86 15.41
C GLN A 83 -1.99 9.98 14.17
N LEU A 84 -1.89 8.65 14.30
CA LEU A 84 -2.13 7.71 13.19
C LEU A 84 -3.57 7.78 12.69
N ALA A 85 -4.54 7.88 13.61
CA ALA A 85 -5.95 8.10 13.28
C ALA A 85 -6.17 9.41 12.51
N ALA A 86 -5.58 10.51 12.96
CA ALA A 86 -5.69 11.80 12.29
C ALA A 86 -5.06 11.79 10.88
N ILE A 87 -3.93 11.10 10.70
CA ILE A 87 -3.32 10.90 9.37
C ILE A 87 -4.29 10.16 8.45
N LYS A 88 -4.86 9.05 8.92
CA LYS A 88 -5.86 8.27 8.17
C LYS A 88 -7.11 9.09 7.85
N GLU A 89 -7.57 9.96 8.76
CA GLU A 89 -8.73 10.83 8.54
C GLU A 89 -8.46 11.92 7.49
N SER A 90 -7.21 12.34 7.32
CA SER A 90 -6.82 13.37 6.35
C SER A 90 -6.91 12.92 4.89
N ASP A 91 -6.83 11.61 4.63
CA ASP A 91 -6.91 11.04 3.28
C ASP A 91 -7.64 9.68 3.32
N SER A 92 -8.90 9.69 2.90
CA SER A 92 -9.78 8.52 2.95
C SER A 92 -9.39 7.39 2.00
N ARG A 93 -8.37 7.57 1.15
CA ARG A 93 -7.83 6.52 0.30
C ARG A 93 -7.04 5.47 1.11
N TYR A 94 -6.57 5.82 2.31
CA TYR A 94 -5.85 4.90 3.18
C TYR A 94 -6.81 4.17 4.12
N ARG A 95 -6.74 2.84 4.11
CA ARG A 95 -7.50 2.01 5.05
C ARG A 95 -6.80 1.93 6.40
N PHE A 96 -5.47 1.77 6.38
CA PHE A 96 -4.65 1.60 7.57
C PHE A 96 -3.44 2.51 7.54
N VAL A 97 -3.03 3.00 8.71
CA VAL A 97 -1.75 3.67 8.94
C VAL A 97 -1.18 3.06 10.21
N TYR A 98 0.02 2.47 10.13
CA TYR A 98 0.56 1.64 11.21
C TYR A 98 2.06 1.74 11.33
N LEU A 99 2.58 1.39 12.51
CA LEU A 99 4.01 1.31 12.79
C LEU A 99 4.37 -0.12 13.14
N MET A 100 5.45 -0.61 12.53
CA MET A 100 5.99 -1.94 12.78
C MET A 100 7.43 -1.86 13.31
N GLY A 101 7.77 -2.83 14.15
CA GLY A 101 9.15 -3.10 14.54
C GLY A 101 9.56 -4.50 14.10
N GLN A 102 10.85 -4.79 14.25
CA GLN A 102 11.42 -6.12 14.00
C GLN A 102 12.14 -6.62 15.25
N LEU A 103 11.84 -7.84 15.65
CA LEU A 103 12.51 -8.53 16.74
C LEU A 103 13.89 -9.05 16.29
N LEU A 104 14.75 -9.39 17.25
CA LEU A 104 16.08 -9.95 16.97
C LEU A 104 16.05 -11.28 16.20
N ASP A 105 14.94 -12.02 16.30
CA ASP A 105 14.72 -13.27 15.55
C ASP A 105 14.14 -13.03 14.14
N GLY A 106 14.00 -11.77 13.72
CA GLY A 106 13.54 -11.35 12.40
C GLY A 106 12.02 -11.21 12.27
N LYS A 107 11.23 -11.59 13.28
CA LYS A 107 9.77 -11.44 13.24
C LYS A 107 9.35 -9.98 13.28
N VAL A 108 8.38 -9.64 12.45
CA VAL A 108 7.76 -8.31 12.44
C VAL A 108 6.62 -8.27 13.45
N PHE A 109 6.50 -7.15 14.15
CA PHE A 109 5.41 -6.89 15.10
C PHE A 109 4.88 -5.47 14.93
N PHE A 110 3.66 -5.21 15.39
CA PHE A 110 3.06 -3.87 15.39
C PHE A 110 3.38 -3.10 16.68
N PHE A 111 3.80 -1.85 16.54
CA PHE A 111 3.80 -0.88 17.64
C PHE A 111 2.41 -0.34 17.88
N ALA A 112 1.73 0.10 16.82
CA ALA A 112 0.39 0.68 16.87
C ALA A 112 -0.18 0.82 15.45
N ASP A 113 -1.49 1.00 15.36
CA ASP A 113 -2.21 1.39 14.15
C ASP A 113 -3.18 2.55 14.42
N ASN A 114 -3.89 2.98 13.37
CA ASN A 114 -4.89 4.02 13.40
C ASN A 114 -6.26 3.57 13.95
N GLU A 115 -6.49 2.27 14.14
CA GLU A 115 -7.82 1.76 14.49
C GLU A 115 -8.17 2.07 15.95
N PRO A 116 -9.45 2.23 16.31
CA PRO A 116 -9.84 2.42 17.70
C PRO A 116 -9.37 1.26 18.60
N ALA A 117 -8.98 1.57 19.83
CA ALA A 117 -8.59 0.54 20.79
C ALA A 117 -9.74 -0.45 21.05
N GLY A 118 -9.46 -1.74 20.93
CA GLY A 118 -10.41 -2.84 21.05
C GLY A 118 -11.27 -3.08 19.81
N SER A 119 -11.01 -2.40 18.68
CA SER A 119 -11.73 -2.70 17.43
C SER A 119 -11.31 -4.07 16.88
N PRO A 120 -12.17 -4.75 16.10
CA PRO A 120 -11.81 -6.03 15.46
C PRO A 120 -10.63 -5.93 14.49
N ASP A 121 -10.40 -4.74 13.95
CA ASP A 121 -9.35 -4.48 12.96
C ASP A 121 -8.06 -3.95 13.63
N GLU A 122 -8.05 -3.71 14.94
CA GLU A 122 -6.89 -3.20 15.66
C GLU A 122 -5.72 -4.19 15.62
N SER A 123 -4.54 -3.64 15.37
CA SER A 123 -3.23 -4.26 15.56
C SER A 123 -2.59 -3.77 16.87
N PRO A 124 -2.88 -4.39 18.04
CA PRO A 124 -2.30 -4.02 19.32
C PRO A 124 -0.77 -4.14 19.37
N PRO A 125 -0.13 -3.43 20.33
CA PRO A 125 1.32 -3.40 20.47
C PRO A 125 1.84 -4.79 20.81
N GLY A 126 2.85 -5.22 20.05
CA GLY A 126 3.47 -6.53 20.19
C GLY A 126 2.76 -7.65 19.45
N GLN A 127 1.66 -7.36 18.73
CA GLN A 127 1.07 -8.34 17.83
C GLN A 127 2.06 -8.70 16.72
N ILE A 128 2.33 -10.00 16.58
CA ILE A 128 3.19 -10.51 15.52
C ILE A 128 2.46 -10.47 14.18
N PHE A 129 3.14 -9.90 13.17
CA PHE A 129 2.73 -9.94 11.78
C PHE A 129 3.41 -11.11 11.07
N SER A 130 2.80 -12.30 11.17
CA SER A 130 3.32 -13.53 10.57
C SER A 130 3.22 -13.56 9.04
N GLU A 131 2.39 -12.70 8.47
CA GLU A 131 2.08 -12.62 7.05
C GLU A 131 2.98 -11.63 6.29
N ALA A 132 3.97 -11.03 6.96
CA ALA A 132 4.95 -10.15 6.31
C ALA A 132 5.64 -10.87 5.14
N SER A 133 5.50 -10.29 3.94
CA SER A 133 6.09 -10.81 2.71
C SER A 133 7.58 -10.51 2.60
N GLU A 134 8.27 -11.19 1.68
CA GLU A 134 9.68 -10.87 1.39
C GLU A 134 9.87 -9.42 0.92
N GLU A 135 8.89 -8.86 0.20
CA GLU A 135 8.90 -7.45 -0.21
C GLU A 135 8.84 -6.52 1.00
N ASP A 136 8.02 -6.85 2.00
CA ASP A 136 7.91 -6.04 3.22
C ASP A 136 9.23 -6.00 3.99
N LEU A 137 9.91 -7.16 4.06
CA LEU A 137 11.19 -7.30 4.74
C LEU A 137 12.31 -6.48 4.10
N ILE A 138 12.18 -6.02 2.85
CA ILE A 138 13.15 -5.10 2.23
C ILE A 138 13.23 -3.79 3.00
N ALA A 139 12.09 -3.28 3.50
CA ALA A 139 12.05 -2.04 4.28
C ALA A 139 12.92 -2.13 5.53
N PHE A 140 12.90 -3.29 6.19
CA PHE A 140 13.66 -3.56 7.39
C PHE A 140 15.13 -3.86 7.09
N ASN A 141 15.38 -4.82 6.21
CA ASN A 141 16.72 -5.35 5.97
C ASN A 141 17.62 -4.36 5.22
N HIS A 142 17.05 -3.59 4.28
CA HIS A 142 17.81 -2.65 3.45
C HIS A 142 17.62 -1.20 3.85
N LYS A 143 16.77 -0.90 4.84
CA LYS A 143 16.42 0.46 5.27
C LYS A 143 16.03 1.36 4.10
N LYS A 144 15.23 0.82 3.16
CA LYS A 144 14.73 1.53 1.98
C LYS A 144 13.23 1.58 1.97
N ALA A 145 12.67 2.72 1.56
CA ALA A 145 11.24 2.79 1.31
C ALA A 145 10.87 1.87 0.14
N VAL A 146 9.77 1.11 0.28
CA VAL A 146 9.29 0.18 -0.73
C VAL A 146 7.77 0.22 -0.82
N ILE A 147 7.25 -0.10 -2.01
CA ILE A 147 5.83 -0.41 -2.21
C ILE A 147 5.74 -1.93 -2.32
N SER A 148 4.96 -2.54 -1.45
CA SER A 148 4.72 -3.98 -1.41
C SER A 148 3.34 -4.31 -1.95
N GLY A 149 3.22 -5.46 -2.63
CA GLY A 149 1.95 -6.05 -3.01
C GLY A 149 1.39 -5.67 -4.38
N PRO A 150 0.19 -6.17 -4.71
CA PRO A 150 -0.85 -6.64 -3.79
C PRO A 150 -0.51 -7.94 -3.04
N VAL A 151 -0.61 -7.92 -1.71
CA VAL A 151 -0.45 -9.11 -0.83
C VAL A 151 -1.71 -9.29 0.00
N ALA A 152 -2.15 -10.54 0.17
CA ALA A 152 -3.29 -10.87 1.02
C ALA A 152 -2.84 -11.18 2.46
N ASP A 153 -3.57 -10.65 3.44
CA ASP A 153 -3.38 -10.91 4.87
C ASP A 153 -4.74 -11.07 5.60
N ARG A 154 -4.72 -11.08 6.94
CA ARG A 154 -5.91 -11.25 7.77
C ARG A 154 -6.92 -10.09 7.68
N TRP A 155 -6.50 -8.93 7.17
CA TRP A 155 -7.35 -7.76 7.00
C TRP A 155 -7.86 -7.60 5.56
N GLY A 156 -7.22 -8.22 4.56
CA GLY A 156 -7.68 -8.15 3.18
C GLY A 156 -6.58 -8.36 2.16
N THR A 157 -6.56 -7.54 1.10
CA THR A 157 -5.50 -7.52 0.09
C THR A 157 -5.02 -6.09 -0.09
N TRP A 158 -3.72 -5.86 0.10
CA TRP A 158 -3.15 -4.54 0.29
C TRP A 158 -2.00 -4.26 -0.67
N VAL A 159 -1.94 -3.01 -1.12
CA VAL A 159 -0.72 -2.40 -1.64
C VAL A 159 -0.25 -1.43 -0.57
N SER A 160 0.91 -1.70 0.01
CA SER A 160 1.41 -0.97 1.19
C SER A 160 2.66 -0.17 0.86
N ALA A 161 2.68 1.11 1.21
CA ALA A 161 3.89 1.91 1.23
C ALA A 161 4.59 1.73 2.57
N LEU A 162 5.79 1.18 2.55
CA LEU A 162 6.59 0.93 3.74
C LEU A 162 7.79 1.86 3.77
N VAL A 163 7.89 2.70 4.81
CA VAL A 163 8.94 3.70 4.96
C VAL A 163 9.69 3.48 6.26
N PRO A 164 11.01 3.20 6.22
CA PRO A 164 11.81 3.03 7.42
C PRO A 164 12.01 4.36 8.16
N LEU A 165 11.82 4.33 9.48
CA LEU A 165 12.16 5.40 10.40
C LEU A 165 13.53 5.11 10.98
N ILE A 166 14.52 5.90 10.56
CA ILE A 166 15.93 5.70 10.91
C ILE A 166 16.35 6.83 11.83
N ASP A 167 16.95 6.49 12.96
CA ASP A 167 17.60 7.48 13.82
C ASP A 167 18.81 8.08 13.08
N PRO A 168 18.84 9.40 12.81
CA PRO A 168 19.92 10.04 12.06
C PRO A 168 21.26 10.03 12.80
N GLU A 169 21.27 9.86 14.13
CA GLU A 169 22.51 9.84 14.90
C GLU A 169 23.17 8.46 14.89
N SER A 170 22.39 7.39 15.07
CA SER A 170 22.91 6.02 15.17
C SER A 170 22.80 5.18 13.89
N ASP A 171 22.15 5.70 12.85
CA ASP A 171 21.72 4.95 11.66
C ASP A 171 20.84 3.73 12.00
N ARG A 172 20.28 3.64 13.21
CA ARG A 172 19.49 2.49 13.64
C ARG A 172 18.08 2.57 13.07
N LEU A 173 17.58 1.45 12.56
CA LEU A 173 16.16 1.32 12.24
C LEU A 173 15.34 1.30 13.55
N VAL A 174 14.48 2.29 13.71
CA VAL A 174 13.61 2.43 14.89
C VAL A 174 12.28 1.71 14.66
N ALA A 175 11.67 1.94 13.51
CA ALA A 175 10.40 1.34 13.11
C ALA A 175 10.24 1.45 11.58
N VAL A 176 9.18 0.85 11.05
CA VAL A 176 8.72 1.04 9.67
C VAL A 176 7.29 1.55 9.72
N LEU A 177 7.03 2.67 9.08
CA LEU A 177 5.67 3.16 8.81
C LEU A 177 5.09 2.37 7.65
N GLY A 178 3.86 1.89 7.80
CA GLY A 178 3.05 1.35 6.72
C GLY A 178 1.77 2.14 6.49
N MET A 179 1.37 2.27 5.24
CA MET A 179 0.16 2.97 4.79
C MET A 179 -0.38 2.38 3.48
#